data_AF-A0AA43ENF4-F1
#
_entry.id   AF-A0AA43ENF4-F1
#
_cell.length_a   1.000
_cell.length_b   1.000
_cell.length_c   1.000
_cell.angle_alpha   90.00
_cell.angle_beta   90.00
_cell.angle_gamma   90.00
#
_symmetry.space_group_name_H-M   'P 1'
#
loop_
_entity.id
_entity.type
_entity.pdbx_description
1 polymer ?
#
loop_
_entity_poly.entity_id
_entity_poly.type
_entity_poly.pdbx_seq_one_letter_code
_entity_poly.pdbx_strand_id
1 'polypeptide(L)' 'MNNLLTMDEAAKYLGISKLTLYGWVSARKLGYVKIGRLVKFKQAQLDAWIDQHTVTPRRDNHGTHEAAR' A
#
# COMPACT_ATOMS: atom_id res chain seq x y z
N MET A 1 7.13 -11.90 -13.47
CA MET A 1 8.43 -11.26 -13.17
C MET A 1 8.45 -10.83 -11.70
N ASN A 2 9.43 -11.28 -10.91
CA ASN A 2 9.56 -10.89 -9.50
C ASN A 2 10.69 -9.88 -9.34
N ASN A 3 10.39 -8.60 -9.53
CA ASN A 3 11.39 -7.55 -9.33
C ASN A 3 11.40 -7.10 -7.86
N LEU A 4 12.60 -6.98 -7.28
CA LEU A 4 12.83 -6.52 -5.91
C LEU A 4 13.23 -5.04 -5.93
N LEU A 5 12.29 -4.18 -5.56
CA LEU A 5 12.46 -2.74 -5.48
C LEU A 5 13.42 -2.37 -4.35
N THR A 6 14.30 -1.42 -4.62
CA THR A 6 15.08 -0.73 -3.60
C THR A 6 14.20 0.19 -2.74
N MET A 7 14.77 0.75 -1.67
CA MET A 7 14.10 1.77 -0.87
C MET A 7 13.69 3.01 -1.69
N ASP A 8 14.53 3.42 -2.65
CA ASP A 8 14.25 4.59 -3.49
C ASP A 8 13.12 4.30 -4.48
N GLU A 9 13.15 3.13 -5.12
CA GLU A 9 12.10 2.70 -6.04
C GLU A 9 10.77 2.48 -5.32
N ALA A 10 10.77 1.86 -4.14
CA ALA A 10 9.57 1.64 -3.36
C ALA A 10 8.97 2.97 -2.85
N ALA A 11 9.80 3.92 -2.42
CA ALA A 11 9.34 5.25 -2.03
C ALA A 11 8.70 6.00 -3.20
N LYS A 12 9.34 5.96 -4.38
CA LYS A 12 8.79 6.52 -5.62
C LYS A 12 7.48 5.83 -6.02
N TYR A 13 7.43 4.51 -5.93
CA TYR A 13 6.25 3.71 -6.27
C TYR A 13 5.06 4.05 -5.37
N LEU A 14 5.28 4.24 -4.07
CA LEU A 14 4.24 4.64 -3.11
C LEU A 14 3.94 6.15 -3.10
N GLY A 15 4.74 6.97 -3.79
CA GLY A 15 4.58 8.43 -3.80
C GLY A 15 4.91 9.09 -2.45
N ILE A 16 5.77 8.50 -1.63
CA ILE A 16 6.15 9.03 -0.31
C ILE A 16 7.64 9.32 -0.19
N SER A 17 8.03 10.06 0.86
CA SER A 17 9.44 10.30 1.14
C SER A 17 10.15 9.02 1.62
N LYS A 18 11.45 8.89 1.29
CA LYS A 18 12.28 7.78 1.80
C LYS A 18 12.28 7.72 3.33
N LEU A 19 12.28 8.87 4.00
CA LEU A 19 12.26 8.96 5.46
C LEU A 19 10.99 8.32 6.04
N THR A 20 9.84 8.63 5.44
CA THR A 20 8.54 8.02 5.81
C THR A 20 8.60 6.51 5.64
N LEU A 21 9.12 6.02 4.50
CA LEU A 21 9.23 4.59 4.24
C LEU A 21 10.22 3.90 5.20
N TYR A 22 11.34 4.54 5.55
CA TYR A 22 12.25 4.05 6.61
C TYR A 22 11.52 3.90 7.95
N GLY A 23 10.71 4.89 8.32
CA GLY A 23 9.89 4.83 9.54
C GLY A 23 8.93 3.64 9.51
N TRP A 24 8.30 3.37 8.37
CA TRP A 24 7.39 2.24 8.22
C TRP A 24 8.10 0.88 8.28
N VAL A 25 9.28 0.74 7.67
CA VAL A 25 10.09 -0.48 7.77
C VAL A 25 10.54 -0.73 9.21
N SER A 26 11.02 0.31 9.89
CA SER A 26 11.45 0.23 11.30
C SER A 26 10.29 -0.19 12.21
N ALA A 27 9.11 0.39 11.96
CA ALA A 27 7.87 0.04 12.65
C ALA A 27 7.20 -1.26 12.14
N ARG A 28 7.80 -1.95 11.16
CA ARG A 28 7.28 -3.17 10.50
C ARG A 28 5.83 -3.07 10.02
N LYS A 29 5.45 -1.91 9.47
CA LYS A 29 4.10 -1.63 8.96
C LYS A 29 3.78 -2.27 7.61
N LEU A 30 4.80 -2.73 6.87
CA LEU A 30 4.64 -3.36 5.56
C LEU A 30 5.65 -4.50 5.37
N GLY A 31 5.36 -5.37 4.40
CA GLY A 31 6.20 -6.50 4.05
C GLY A 31 7.49 -6.08 3.34
N TYR A 32 8.64 -6.55 3.83
CA TYR A 32 9.95 -6.29 3.22
C TYR A 32 10.83 -7.55 3.26
N VAL A 33 11.78 -7.60 2.34
CA VAL A 33 12.80 -8.64 2.25
C VAL A 33 14.11 -8.08 2.78
N LYS A 34 14.66 -8.70 3.82
CA LYS A 34 15.96 -8.34 4.37
C LYS A 34 17.04 -9.20 3.72
N ILE A 35 18.01 -8.56 3.06
CA ILE A 35 19.16 -9.22 2.43
C ILE A 35 20.43 -8.60 3.02
N GLY A 36 20.92 -9.18 4.11
CA GLY A 36 22.03 -8.62 4.89
C GLY A 36 21.69 -7.23 5.44
N ARG A 37 22.40 -6.20 4.96
CA ARG A 37 22.18 -4.78 5.30
C ARG A 37 21.16 -4.09 4.38
N LEU A 38 20.79 -4.74 3.28
CA LEU A 38 19.87 -4.18 2.29
C LEU A 38 18.43 -4.54 2.63
N VAL A 39 17.54 -3.58 2.43
CA VAL A 39 16.10 -3.79 2.46
C VAL A 39 15.58 -3.69 1.03
N LYS A 40 14.79 -4.70 0.64
CA LYS A 40 14.16 -4.81 -0.66
C LYS A 40 12.65 -5.02 -0.50
N PHE A 41 11.89 -4.66 -1.52
CA PHE A 41 10.43 -4.78 -1.51
C PHE A 41 9.96 -5.55 -2.74
N LYS A 42 9.11 -6.54 -2.53
CA LYS A 42 8.38 -7.15 -3.63
C LYS A 42 7.26 -6.20 -4.01
N GLN A 43 7.15 -5.84 -5.29
CA GLN A 43 6.08 -4.97 -5.77
C GLN A 43 4.70 -5.48 -5.34
N ALA A 44 4.43 -6.78 -5.53
CA ALA A 44 3.17 -7.40 -5.10
C ALA A 44 2.84 -7.26 -3.61
N GLN A 45 3.85 -7.11 -2.73
CA GLN A 45 3.58 -6.84 -1.31
C GLN A 45 3.23 -5.37 -1.07
N LEU A 46 3.77 -4.45 -1.87
CA LEU A 46 3.36 -3.05 -1.83
C LEU A 46 1.93 -2.90 -2.38
N ASP A 47 1.58 -3.58 -3.47
CA ASP A 47 0.22 -3.64 -4.00
C ASP A 47 -0.78 -4.15 -2.95
N ALA A 48 -0.49 -5.28 -2.31
CA ALA A 48 -1.33 -5.81 -1.24
C ALA A 48 -1.48 -4.83 -0.06
N TRP A 49 -0.40 -4.13 0.30
CA TRP A 49 -0.45 -3.12 1.35
C TRP A 49 -1.35 -1.93 0.96
N ILE A 50 -1.28 -1.46 -0.29
CA ILE A 50 -2.14 -0.40 -0.81
C ILE A 50 -3.60 -0.83 -0.76
N ASP A 51 -3.91 -2.03 -1.22
CA ASP A 51 -5.27 -2.58 -1.20
C ASP A 51 -5.84 -2.62 0.22
N GLN A 52 -5.06 -3.13 1.18
CA GLN A 52 -5.44 -3.16 2.60
C GLN A 52 -5.69 -1.78 3.23
N HIS A 53 -5.06 -0.73 2.71
CA HIS A 53 -5.23 0.65 3.20
C HIS A 53 -6.19 1.47 2.33
N THR A 54 -6.73 0.88 1.27
CA THR A 54 -7.69 1.55 0.39
C THR A 54 -9.06 1.56 1.08
N VAL A 55 -9.50 2.75 1.51
CA VAL A 55 -10.84 2.92 2.08
C VAL A 55 -11.83 3.02 0.92
N THR A 56 -12.68 2.01 0.77
CA THR A 56 -13.75 2.05 -0.22
C THR A 56 -14.76 3.12 0.20
N PRO A 57 -15.12 4.07 -0.68
CA PRO A 57 -16.13 5.05 -0.36
C PRO A 57 -17.43 4.33 0.01
N ARG A 58 -18.09 4.78 1.07
CA ARG A 58 -19.38 4.25 1.47
C ARG A 58 -20.32 4.40 0.28
N ARG A 59 -20.81 3.28 -0.26
CA ARG A 59 -21.92 3.31 -1.20
C ARG A 59 -23.11 3.85 -0.43
N ASP A 60 -23.46 5.10 -0.68
CA ASP A 60 -24.69 5.66 -0.17
C ASP A 60 -25.83 4.97 -0.93
N ASN A 61 -26.47 4.00 -0.27
CA ASN A 61 -27.67 3.36 -0.78
C ASN A 61 -28.83 4.31 -0.47
N HIS A 62 -28.90 5.43 -1.20
CA HIS A 62 -30.06 6.29 -1.21
C HIS A 62 -31.15 5.53 -1.99
N GLY A 63 -31.86 4.67 -1.25
CA GLY A 63 -33.01 3.95 -1.74
C GLY A 63 -34.02 4.96 -2.25
N THR A 64 -34.19 5.02 -3.57
CA THR A 64 -35.33 5.64 -4.20
C THR A 64 -36.57 4.92 -3.65
N HIS A 65 -37.22 5.53 -2.67
CA HIS A 65 -38.60 5.20 -2.34
C HIS A 65 -39.43 5.63 -3.56
N GLU A 66 -39.46 4.77 -4.58
CA GLU A 66 -40.39 4.91 -5.70
C GLU A 66 -41.79 4.63 -5.16
N ALA A 67 -42.62 5.67 -5.20
CA ALA A 67 -43.96 5.70 -4.69
C ALA A 67 -44.80 4.57 -5.30
N ALA A 68 -45.25 3.65 -4.45
CA ALA A 68 -46.30 2.71 -4.78
C ALA A 68 -47.66 3.31 -4.39
N ARG A 69 -48.40 3.69 -5.44
CA ARG A 69 -49.86 3.86 -5.57
C ARG A 69 -50.56 4.97 -4.80
#